data_AF-A0A2J9E9T2-F1
#
_entry.id   AF-A0A2J9E9T2-F1
#
_cell.length_a   1.000
_cell.length_b   1.000
_cell.length_c   1.000
_cell.angle_alpha   90.00
_cell.angle_beta   90.00
_cell.angle_gamma   90.00
#
_symmetry.space_group_name_H-M   'P 1'
#
loop_
_entity.id
_entity.type
_entity.pdbx_description
1 polymer ?
#
loop_
_entity_poly.entity_id
_entity_poly.type
_entity_poly.pdbx_seq_one_letter_code
_entity_poly.pdbx_strand_id
1 'polypeptide(L)'
;MSVRELNLTKDQHDWLNSWLELWGAWVYSGRLEKRQSSVIAQYMATVEPQSYPSRPMCNDDDGLLISQVVDSVMFIDKKAFGILLSYFAHGSSKHAIASYYHKVASPRKMSGSAEGKIRRPSMATCRREVDEILNASLYLLYGPLLKAFNDRKRVVKLQKVA
;
A
#
# COMPACT_ATOMS: atom_id res chain seq x y z
N MET A 1 -15.36 -24.90 9.02
CA MET A 1 -13.97 -24.44 8.86
C MET A 1 -13.84 -23.13 9.62
N SER A 2 -13.07 -23.11 10.71
CA SER A 2 -12.71 -21.85 11.37
C SER A 2 -11.88 -21.05 10.38
N VAL A 3 -12.42 -19.94 9.88
CA VAL A 3 -11.65 -18.97 9.10
C VAL A 3 -10.65 -18.39 10.08
N ARG A 4 -9.44 -18.94 10.13
CA ARG A 4 -8.32 -18.30 10.82
C ARG A 4 -8.24 -16.90 10.22
N GLU A 5 -8.40 -15.88 11.05
CA GLU A 5 -8.23 -14.50 10.62
C GLU A 5 -6.86 -14.42 9.94
N LEU A 6 -6.86 -14.13 8.63
CA LEU A 6 -5.64 -14.08 7.81
C LEU A 6 -4.90 -12.78 8.14
N ASN A 7 -4.21 -12.79 9.28
CA ASN A 7 -3.43 -11.68 9.78
C ASN A 7 -1.95 -12.06 9.83
N LEU A 8 -1.10 -11.08 9.57
CA LEU A 8 0.34 -11.21 9.76
C LEU A 8 0.67 -11.27 11.26
N THR A 9 1.75 -11.96 11.62
CA THR A 9 2.31 -11.80 12.98
C THR A 9 2.88 -10.38 13.14
N LYS A 10 3.09 -9.95 14.38
CA LYS A 10 3.67 -8.62 14.66
C LYS A 10 5.00 -8.39 13.94
N ASP A 11 5.91 -9.37 13.99
CA ASP A 11 7.22 -9.24 13.35
C ASP A 11 7.12 -9.18 11.82
N GLN A 12 6.20 -9.96 11.24
CA GLN A 12 5.94 -9.93 9.80
C GLN A 12 5.38 -8.57 9.36
N HIS A 13 4.44 -8.05 10.15
CA HIS A 13 3.84 -6.73 9.92
C HIS A 13 4.91 -5.63 10.04
N ASP A 14 5.70 -5.63 11.11
CA ASP A 14 6.71 -4.59 11.36
C ASP A 14 7.81 -4.60 10.28
N TRP A 15 8.24 -5.79 9.83
CA TRP A 15 9.17 -5.94 8.71
C TRP A 15 8.59 -5.37 7.40
N LEU A 16 7.37 -5.76 7.05
CA LEU A 16 6.72 -5.32 5.81
C LEU A 16 6.43 -3.81 5.84
N ASN A 17 5.91 -3.30 6.97
CA ASN A 17 5.59 -1.89 7.15
C ASN A 17 6.83 -1.02 6.99
N SER A 18 7.97 -1.45 7.55
CA SER A 18 9.25 -0.73 7.40
C SER A 18 9.67 -0.60 5.93
N TRP A 19 9.55 -1.68 5.15
CA TRP A 19 9.86 -1.64 3.72
C TRP A 19 8.89 -0.78 2.91
N LEU A 20 7.59 -0.88 3.19
CA LEU A 20 6.58 -0.08 2.49
C LEU A 20 6.64 1.40 2.85
N GLU A 21 7.09 1.77 4.05
CA GLU A 21 7.36 3.17 4.40
C GLU A 21 8.52 3.75 3.59
N LEU A 22 9.63 3.00 3.46
CA LEU A 22 10.78 3.40 2.64
C LEU A 22 10.43 3.48 1.16
N TRP A 23 9.72 2.47 0.65
CA TRP A 23 9.22 2.44 -0.72
C TRP A 23 8.22 3.57 -1.00
N GLY A 24 7.31 3.84 -0.07
CA GLY A 24 6.35 4.92 -0.20
C GLY A 24 7.03 6.28 -0.33
N ALA A 25 8.04 6.55 0.48
CA ALA A 25 8.86 7.76 0.35
C ALA A 25 9.61 7.82 -0.99
N TRP A 26 10.14 6.68 -1.46
CA TRP A 26 10.79 6.58 -2.77
C TRP A 26 9.82 6.85 -3.93
N VAL A 27 8.61 6.28 -3.91
CA VAL A 27 7.55 6.54 -4.90
C VAL A 27 7.14 8.01 -4.88
N TYR A 28 6.92 8.57 -3.69
CA TYR A 28 6.51 9.96 -3.53
C TYR A 28 7.51 10.95 -4.11
N SER A 29 8.80 10.58 -4.15
CA SER A 29 9.86 11.39 -4.73
C SER A 29 9.85 11.44 -6.27
N GLY A 30 8.99 10.67 -6.94
CA GLY A 30 8.84 10.69 -8.39
C GLY A 30 9.90 9.91 -9.18
N ARG A 31 10.70 9.07 -8.50
CA ARG A 31 11.78 8.25 -9.11
C ARG A 31 11.28 7.08 -9.95
N LEU A 32 10.01 6.69 -9.83
CA LEU A 32 9.44 5.59 -10.61
C LEU A 32 9.05 6.06 -12.02
N GLU A 33 9.62 5.43 -13.05
CA GLU A 33 9.22 5.67 -14.43
C GLU A 33 7.75 5.27 -14.68
N LYS A 34 7.01 6.11 -15.41
CA LYS A 34 5.56 5.92 -15.67
C LYS A 34 5.21 4.56 -16.32
N ARG A 35 6.15 3.97 -17.06
CA ARG A 35 5.94 2.66 -17.74
C ARG A 35 5.96 1.47 -16.78
N GLN A 36 6.52 1.63 -15.58
CA GLN A 36 6.70 0.55 -14.61
C GLN A 36 5.44 0.28 -13.77
N SER A 37 4.54 1.26 -13.64
CA SER A 37 3.18 1.04 -13.11
C SER A 37 2.26 2.18 -13.55
N SER A 38 1.19 1.84 -14.27
CA SER A 38 0.20 2.84 -14.70
C SER A 38 -0.60 3.41 -13.52
N VAL A 39 -0.83 2.62 -12.47
CA VAL A 39 -1.61 3.04 -11.30
C VAL A 39 -0.81 4.02 -10.44
N ILE A 40 0.46 3.68 -10.14
CA ILE A 40 1.34 4.58 -9.37
C ILE A 40 1.57 5.88 -10.14
N ALA A 41 1.78 5.81 -11.46
CA ALA A 41 1.95 6.99 -12.31
C ALA A 41 0.72 7.91 -12.30
N GLN A 42 -0.49 7.34 -12.41
CA GLN A 42 -1.73 8.11 -12.32
C GLN A 42 -1.91 8.75 -10.95
N TYR A 43 -1.60 8.01 -9.87
CA TYR A 43 -1.67 8.53 -8.51
C TYR A 43 -0.70 9.69 -8.32
N MET A 44 0.58 9.53 -8.69
CA MET A 44 1.59 10.58 -8.51
C MET A 44 1.33 11.82 -9.36
N ALA A 45 0.59 11.72 -10.47
CA ALA A 45 0.16 12.87 -11.25
C ALA A 45 -0.89 13.75 -10.52
N THR A 46 -1.58 13.22 -9.50
CA THR A 46 -2.58 13.95 -8.71
C THR A 46 -2.00 14.63 -7.46
N VAL A 47 -0.75 14.31 -7.12
CA VAL A 47 -0.09 14.72 -5.88
C VAL A 47 0.81 15.93 -6.15
N GLU A 48 0.84 16.87 -5.20
CA GLU A 48 1.75 18.01 -5.27
C GLU A 48 3.21 17.57 -5.03
N PRO A 49 4.16 17.97 -5.91
CA PRO A 49 5.56 17.61 -5.75
C PRO A 49 6.14 18.18 -4.44
N GLN A 50 6.78 17.35 -3.64
CA GLN A 50 7.53 17.85 -2.48
C GLN A 50 8.84 18.50 -2.92
N SER A 51 9.12 19.69 -2.41
CA SER A 51 10.39 20.39 -2.65
C SER A 51 11.59 19.77 -1.91
N TYR A 52 11.37 19.01 -0.84
CA TYR A 52 12.44 18.40 -0.06
C TYR A 52 12.00 17.05 0.54
N PRO A 53 12.81 15.98 0.42
CA PRO A 53 12.48 14.68 1.00
C PRO A 53 12.59 14.76 2.54
N SER A 54 11.46 14.64 3.23
CA SER A 54 11.41 14.64 4.70
C SER A 54 11.53 13.25 5.33
N ARG A 55 11.42 12.18 4.52
CA ARG A 55 11.39 10.78 4.96
C ARG A 55 12.57 10.00 4.37
N PRO A 56 13.17 9.05 5.11
CA PRO A 56 14.14 8.13 4.54
C PRO A 56 13.47 7.30 3.43
N MET A 57 14.23 7.01 2.38
CA MET A 57 13.76 6.22 1.23
C MET A 57 14.69 5.03 0.99
N CYS A 58 14.16 3.99 0.35
CA CYS A 58 14.98 2.87 -0.11
C CYS A 58 15.88 3.30 -1.29
N ASN A 59 16.85 2.47 -1.65
CA ASN A 59 17.58 2.63 -2.91
C ASN A 59 16.67 2.32 -4.12
N ASP A 60 17.13 2.68 -5.32
CA ASP A 60 16.34 2.53 -6.54
C ASP A 60 16.06 1.05 -6.90
N ASP A 61 17.01 0.15 -6.68
CA ASP A 61 16.83 -1.29 -6.95
C ASP A 61 15.73 -1.90 -6.07
N ASP A 62 15.76 -1.61 -4.77
CA ASP A 62 14.74 -2.01 -3.81
C ASP A 62 13.40 -1.34 -4.14
N GLY A 63 13.42 -0.06 -4.51
CA GLY A 63 12.23 0.68 -4.91
C GLY A 63 11.54 0.06 -6.13
N LEU A 64 12.30 -0.32 -7.15
CA LEU A 64 11.81 -1.00 -8.34
C LEU A 64 11.29 -2.40 -8.04
N LEU A 65 12.04 -3.20 -7.26
CA LEU A 65 11.63 -4.55 -6.86
C LEU A 65 10.31 -4.53 -6.09
N ILE A 66 10.19 -3.65 -5.09
CA ILE A 66 8.95 -3.50 -4.31
C ILE A 66 7.81 -3.03 -5.22
N SER A 67 8.07 -2.06 -6.12
CA SER A 67 7.04 -1.57 -7.05
C SER A 67 6.50 -2.67 -7.96
N GLN A 68 7.36 -3.53 -8.50
CA GLN A 68 6.95 -4.66 -9.35
C GLN A 68 6.10 -5.66 -8.57
N VAL A 69 6.49 -5.98 -7.34
CA VAL A 69 5.70 -6.87 -6.47
C VAL A 69 4.34 -6.25 -6.14
N VAL A 70 4.32 -4.99 -5.70
CA VAL A 70 3.08 -4.28 -5.36
C VAL A 70 2.15 -4.20 -6.57
N ASP A 71 2.67 -3.85 -7.75
CA ASP A 71 1.87 -3.79 -8.97
C ASP A 71 1.32 -5.18 -9.33
N SER A 72 2.15 -6.23 -9.29
CA SER A 72 1.74 -7.61 -9.60
C SER A 72 0.67 -8.20 -8.66
N VAL A 73 0.54 -7.67 -7.44
CA VAL A 73 -0.45 -8.15 -6.45
C VAL A 73 -1.68 -7.23 -6.44
N MET A 74 -1.47 -5.92 -6.43
CA MET A 74 -2.52 -4.93 -6.18
C MET A 74 -3.22 -4.44 -7.45
N PHE A 75 -2.74 -4.78 -8.66
CA PHE A 75 -3.39 -4.36 -9.91
C PHE A 75 -4.86 -4.78 -10.03
N ILE A 76 -5.24 -5.86 -9.34
CA ILE A 76 -6.60 -6.43 -9.36
C ILE A 76 -7.59 -5.49 -8.66
N ASP A 77 -7.18 -4.81 -7.58
CA ASP A 77 -8.01 -3.89 -6.81
C ASP A 77 -7.41 -2.48 -6.77
N LYS A 78 -7.82 -1.66 -7.74
CA LYS A 78 -7.40 -0.26 -7.85
C LYS A 78 -7.76 0.58 -6.63
N LYS A 79 -8.84 0.24 -5.91
CA LYS A 79 -9.27 0.99 -4.73
C LYS A 79 -8.37 0.67 -3.54
N ALA A 80 -8.09 -0.61 -3.30
CA ALA A 80 -7.13 -1.02 -2.28
C ALA A 80 -5.74 -0.46 -2.57
N PHE A 81 -5.31 -0.49 -3.85
CA PHE A 81 -4.05 0.11 -4.27
C PHE A 81 -4.01 1.63 -4.02
N GLY A 82 -5.08 2.36 -4.36
CA GLY A 82 -5.18 3.79 -4.06
C GLY A 82 -5.11 4.10 -2.55
N ILE A 83 -5.74 3.28 -1.71
CA ILE A 83 -5.65 3.40 -0.25
C ILE A 83 -4.22 3.13 0.23
N LEU A 84 -3.55 2.11 -0.30
CA LEU A 84 -2.16 1.76 0.03
C LEU A 84 -1.21 2.91 -0.32
N LEU A 85 -1.35 3.51 -1.51
CA LEU A 85 -0.55 4.67 -1.94
C LEU A 85 -0.84 5.92 -1.12
N SER A 86 -2.11 6.15 -0.78
CA SER A 86 -2.50 7.25 0.12
C SER A 86 -1.84 7.13 1.48
N TYR A 87 -1.74 5.91 1.99
CA TYR A 87 -1.13 5.63 3.30
C TYR A 87 0.41 5.69 3.26
N PHE A 88 1.05 4.92 2.39
CA PHE A 88 2.52 4.79 2.41
C PHE A 88 3.25 5.86 1.60
N ALA A 89 2.75 6.22 0.42
CA ALA A 89 3.41 7.21 -0.44
C ALA A 89 3.12 8.63 0.04
N HIS A 90 1.84 9.03 0.07
CA HIS A 90 1.47 10.37 0.52
C HIS A 90 1.60 10.56 2.04
N GLY A 91 1.59 9.48 2.84
CA GLY A 91 1.69 9.59 4.29
C GLY A 91 0.41 10.05 4.97
N SER A 92 -0.75 9.88 4.33
CA SER A 92 -2.05 10.24 4.93
C SER A 92 -2.37 9.33 6.11
N SER A 93 -2.86 9.91 7.20
CA SER A 93 -3.39 9.10 8.31
C SER A 93 -4.60 8.28 7.86
N LYS A 94 -4.80 7.11 8.49
CA LYS A 94 -5.99 6.27 8.24
C LYS A 94 -7.28 7.05 8.42
N HIS A 95 -7.31 7.99 9.38
CA HIS A 95 -8.46 8.86 9.59
C HIS A 95 -8.71 9.80 8.39
N ALA A 96 -7.67 10.42 7.83
CA ALA A 96 -7.79 11.30 6.67
C ALA A 96 -8.31 10.53 5.44
N ILE A 97 -7.76 9.33 5.21
CA ILE A 97 -8.20 8.42 4.14
C ILE A 97 -9.67 8.04 4.34
N ALA A 98 -10.05 7.63 5.56
CA ALA A 98 -11.43 7.27 5.87
C ALA A 98 -12.40 8.46 5.74
N SER A 99 -11.94 9.69 6.03
CA SER A 99 -12.74 10.92 5.90
C SER A 99 -13.03 11.21 4.42
N TYR A 100 -12.01 11.12 3.58
CA TYR A 100 -12.17 11.23 2.13
C TYR A 100 -13.06 10.12 1.59
N TYR A 101 -12.82 8.88 1.98
CA TYR A 101 -13.60 7.71 1.59
C TYR A 101 -15.09 7.83 1.98
N HIS A 102 -15.39 8.36 3.16
CA HIS A 102 -16.75 8.68 3.60
C HIS A 102 -17.39 9.80 2.77
N LYS A 103 -16.64 10.86 2.44
CA LYS A 103 -17.13 11.99 1.65
C LYS A 103 -17.59 11.57 0.26
N VAL A 104 -16.89 10.62 -0.37
CA VAL A 104 -17.21 10.11 -1.71
C VAL A 104 -18.08 8.83 -1.71
N ALA A 105 -18.47 8.33 -0.53
CA ALA A 105 -19.19 7.08 -0.41
C ALA A 105 -20.61 7.16 -1.01
N SER A 106 -20.92 6.21 -1.90
CA SER A 106 -22.27 6.05 -2.42
C SER A 106 -23.17 5.32 -1.41
N PRO A 107 -24.48 5.63 -1.35
CA PRO A 107 -25.43 4.86 -0.56
C PRO A 107 -25.43 3.37 -0.97
N ARG A 108 -25.44 2.47 0.00
CA ARG A 108 -25.47 1.01 -0.24
C ARG A 108 -26.42 0.31 0.72
N LYS A 109 -26.82 -0.91 0.35
CA LYS A 109 -27.65 -1.78 1.20
C LYS A 109 -26.83 -2.23 2.41
N MET A 110 -27.26 -1.89 3.61
CA MET A 110 -26.57 -2.24 4.86
C MET A 110 -27.33 -3.37 5.58
N SER A 111 -26.65 -4.49 5.85
CA SER A 111 -27.24 -5.73 6.41
C SER A 111 -27.57 -5.70 7.91
N GLY A 112 -27.40 -4.57 8.60
CA GLY A 112 -27.57 -4.45 10.05
C GLY A 112 -28.82 -3.69 10.52
N SER A 113 -29.78 -3.41 9.64
CA SER A 113 -31.01 -2.69 10.00
C SER A 113 -32.21 -3.50 9.50
N ALA A 114 -33.27 -3.58 10.31
CA ALA A 114 -34.40 -4.51 10.17
C ALA A 114 -35.09 -4.56 8.78
N GLU A 115 -34.84 -3.58 7.91
CA GLU A 115 -35.41 -3.51 6.54
C GLU A 115 -34.36 -3.41 5.42
N GLY A 116 -33.06 -3.62 5.69
CA GLY A 116 -32.03 -3.54 4.65
C GLY A 116 -32.02 -2.18 3.92
N LYS A 117 -32.17 -1.08 4.68
CA LYS A 117 -32.26 0.29 4.14
C LYS A 117 -30.98 0.66 3.38
N ILE A 118 -31.18 1.32 2.24
CA ILE A 118 -30.10 1.94 1.47
C ILE A 118 -29.69 3.22 2.21
N ARG A 119 -28.44 3.29 2.65
CA ARG A 119 -27.90 4.48 3.31
C ARG A 119 -26.41 4.64 3.03
N ARG A 120 -25.90 5.85 3.21
CA ARG A 120 -24.44 6.08 3.19
C ARG A 120 -23.82 5.39 4.42
N PRO A 121 -22.64 4.77 4.28
CA PRO A 121 -21.94 4.20 5.42
C PRO A 121 -21.58 5.30 6.42
N SER A 122 -21.56 4.96 7.71
CA SER A 122 -21.10 5.91 8.73
C SER A 122 -19.57 6.05 8.68
N MET A 123 -19.06 7.16 9.24
CA MET A 123 -17.62 7.36 9.37
C MET A 123 -16.91 6.21 10.11
N ALA A 124 -17.55 5.63 11.13
CA ALA A 124 -17.02 4.47 11.85
C ALA A 124 -16.91 3.23 10.95
N THR A 125 -17.89 3.01 10.07
CA THR A 125 -17.82 1.93 9.07
C THR A 125 -16.69 2.18 8.07
N CYS A 126 -16.54 3.41 7.57
CA CYS A 126 -15.47 3.77 6.66
C CYS A 126 -14.07 3.57 7.27
N ARG A 127 -13.87 3.92 8.55
CA ARG A 127 -12.61 3.68 9.26
C ARG A 127 -12.28 2.19 9.32
N ARG A 128 -13.24 1.37 9.76
CA ARG A 128 -13.08 -0.10 9.83
C ARG A 128 -12.74 -0.69 8.46
N GLU A 129 -13.43 -0.25 7.40
CA GLU A 129 -13.15 -0.73 6.04
C GLU A 129 -11.76 -0.35 5.55
N VAL A 130 -11.28 0.86 5.84
CA VAL A 130 -9.92 1.26 5.49
C VAL A 130 -8.89 0.40 6.24
N ASP A 131 -9.12 0.12 7.53
CA ASP A 131 -8.26 -0.78 8.32
C ASP A 131 -8.26 -2.21 7.76
N GLU A 132 -9.44 -2.76 7.45
CA GLU A 132 -9.58 -4.10 6.87
C GLU A 132 -8.88 -4.20 5.51
N ILE A 133 -9.05 -3.20 4.64
CA ILE A 133 -8.41 -3.16 3.32
C ILE A 133 -6.89 -3.08 3.46
N LEU A 134 -6.37 -2.22 4.34
CA LEU A 134 -4.93 -2.10 4.56
C LEU A 134 -4.36 -3.42 5.10
N ASN A 135 -4.99 -4.02 6.12
CA ASN A 135 -4.54 -5.28 6.70
C ASN A 135 -4.55 -6.42 5.67
N ALA A 136 -5.61 -6.53 4.86
CA ALA A 136 -5.69 -7.52 3.78
C ALA A 136 -4.62 -7.28 2.70
N SER A 137 -4.38 -6.02 2.32
CA SER A 137 -3.35 -5.66 1.34
C SER A 137 -1.96 -6.05 1.85
N LEU A 138 -1.65 -5.76 3.12
CA LEU A 138 -0.38 -6.14 3.75
C LEU A 138 -0.21 -7.66 3.79
N TYR A 139 -1.28 -8.38 4.17
CA TYR A 139 -1.26 -9.85 4.20
C TYR A 139 -0.93 -10.45 2.82
N LEU A 140 -1.57 -9.94 1.76
CA LEU A 140 -1.33 -10.40 0.39
C LEU A 140 0.08 -10.04 -0.12
N LEU A 141 0.64 -8.92 0.32
CA LEU A 141 1.96 -8.45 -0.12
C LEU A 141 3.12 -9.18 0.57
N TYR A 142 2.96 -9.61 1.82
CA TYR A 142 4.05 -10.17 2.63
C TYR A 142 4.75 -11.34 1.94
N GLY A 143 4.00 -12.36 1.51
CA GLY A 143 4.55 -13.58 0.92
C GLY A 143 5.33 -13.32 -0.38
N PRO A 144 4.72 -12.68 -1.40
CA PRO A 144 5.39 -12.32 -2.65
C PRO A 144 6.63 -11.45 -2.43
N LEU A 145 6.56 -10.49 -1.50
CA LEU A 145 7.68 -9.59 -1.25
C LEU A 145 8.85 -10.30 -0.56
N LEU A 146 8.55 -11.13 0.44
CA LEU A 146 9.57 -11.95 1.10
C LEU A 146 10.28 -12.86 0.10
N LYS A 147 9.51 -13.49 -0.80
CA LYS A 147 10.07 -14.31 -1.88
C LYS A 147 10.98 -13.50 -2.79
N ALA A 148 10.53 -12.32 -3.26
CA ALA A 148 11.33 -11.47 -4.13
C ALA A 148 12.66 -11.03 -3.49
N PHE A 149 12.64 -10.70 -2.19
CA PHE A 149 13.87 -10.36 -1.46
C PHE A 149 14.82 -11.56 -1.29
N ASN A 150 14.29 -12.76 -1.07
CA ASN A 150 15.08 -13.98 -0.93
C ASN A 150 15.67 -14.45 -2.26
N ASP A 151 14.91 -14.32 -3.35
CA ASP A 151 15.33 -14.73 -4.69
C ASP A 151 16.36 -13.77 -5.32
N ARG A 152 16.48 -12.54 -4.79
CA ARG A 152 17.45 -11.56 -5.32
C ARG A 152 18.88 -12.03 -5.06
N LYS A 153 19.72 -12.02 -6.11
CA LYS A 153 21.14 -12.31 -5.98
C LYS A 153 21.83 -11.20 -5.21
N ARG A 154 22.51 -11.53 -4.10
CA ARG A 154 23.34 -10.56 -3.37
C ARG A 154 24.58 -10.20 -4.20
N VAL A 155 24.72 -8.94 -4.56
CA VAL A 155 25.96 -8.42 -5.15
C VAL A 155 27.02 -8.26 -4.05
N VAL A 156 28.20 -8.81 -4.28
CA VAL A 156 29.34 -8.71 -3.37
C VAL A 156 30.27 -7.62 -3.88
N LYS A 157 30.94 -6.89 -2.98
CA LYS A 157 31.98 -5.94 -3.39
C LYS A 157 33.02 -6.67 -4.23
N LEU A 158 33.36 -6.09 -5.38
CA LEU A 158 34.42 -6.60 -6.25
C LEU A 158 35.72 -6.67 -5.43
N GLN A 159 36.28 -7.87 -5.32
CA GLN A 159 37.63 -8.05 -4.79
C GLN A 159 38.61 -7.65 -5.90
N LYS A 160 39.61 -6.81 -5.57
CA LYS A 160 40.72 -6.57 -6.50
C LYS A 160 41.46 -7.88 -6.67
N VAL A 161 41.41 -8.44 -7.88
CA VAL A 161 42.28 -9.55 -8.27
C VAL A 161 43.67 -8.95 -8.46
N ALA A 162 44.63 -9.47 -7.69
CA ALA A 162 46.02 -9.05 -7.69
C ALA A 162 46.73 -9.44 -8.99
#